data_AF-A0A383CCM4-F1
#
_entry.id   AF-A0A383CCM4-F1
#
_cell.length_a   1.000
_cell.length_b   1.000
_cell.length_c   1.000
_cell.angle_alpha   90.00
_cell.angle_beta   90.00
_cell.angle_gamma   90.00
#
_symmetry.space_group_name_H-M   'P 1'
#
loop_
_entity.id
_entity.type
_entity.pdbx_description
1 polymer ?
#
loop_
_entity_poly.entity_id
_entity_poly.type
_entity_poly.pdbx_seq_one_letter_code
_entity_poly.pdbx_strand_id
1 'polypeptide(L)'
;WQVVDAGLSPSDLTVYKYEDQGVATLEDGLYVMEDRLNDPKFVNRMARFLRASKRGWEYAGWYPDRAAAIVLENDDTGAQTEKHQRRMMREINRLVSVGEQSNGIGFLEPSDYNRTVKVLLASDSDPVITKEPEGAWTHKVYEAMNNL
;
A
#
# COMPACT_ATOMS: atom_id res chain seq x y z
N TRP A 1 -7.55 -3.46 15.72
CA TRP A 1 -7.83 -4.73 16.44
C TRP A 1 -7.44 -4.71 17.90
N GLN A 2 -6.34 -4.06 18.30
CA GLN A 2 -5.94 -3.96 19.72
C GLN A 2 -7.09 -3.53 20.65
N VAL A 3 -7.87 -2.52 20.23
CA VAL A 3 -9.04 -2.02 20.97
C VAL A 3 -10.11 -3.10 21.15
N VAL A 4 -10.35 -3.91 20.12
CA VAL A 4 -11.33 -5.02 20.16
C VAL A 4 -10.79 -6.19 20.99
N ASP A 5 -9.51 -6.52 20.84
CA ASP A 5 -8.86 -7.57 21.62
C ASP A 5 -8.74 -7.18 23.11
N ALA A 6 -8.82 -5.88 23.43
CA ALA A 6 -8.91 -5.35 24.80
C ALA A 6 -10.34 -5.37 25.38
N GLY A 7 -11.34 -5.84 24.63
CA GLY A 7 -12.69 -6.12 25.13
C GLY A 7 -13.80 -5.17 24.66
N LEU A 8 -13.50 -4.14 23.87
CA LEU A 8 -14.54 -3.28 23.28
C LEU A 8 -15.15 -3.92 22.03
N SER A 9 -16.47 -3.93 21.95
CA SER A 9 -17.17 -4.42 20.76
C SER A 9 -17.17 -3.38 19.65
N PRO A 10 -17.31 -3.75 18.36
CA PRO A 10 -17.45 -2.78 17.28
C PRO A 10 -18.59 -1.77 17.49
N SER A 11 -19.66 -2.13 18.19
CA SER A 11 -20.76 -1.22 18.54
C SER A 11 -20.39 -0.17 19.58
N ASP A 12 -19.32 -0.38 20.34
CA ASP A 12 -18.79 0.61 21.29
C ASP A 12 -17.88 1.63 20.60
N LEU A 13 -17.61 1.46 19.30
CA LEU A 13 -16.64 2.25 18.54
C LEU A 13 -17.33 3.18 17.54
N THR A 14 -16.89 4.43 17.52
CA THR A 14 -17.17 5.35 16.40
C THR A 14 -15.93 5.43 15.53
N VAL A 15 -16.06 5.06 14.25
CA VAL A 15 -14.94 5.05 13.30
C VAL A 15 -14.98 6.30 12.44
N TYR A 16 -13.91 7.08 12.46
CA TYR A 16 -13.68 8.22 11.56
C TYR A 16 -12.61 7.82 10.56
N LYS A 17 -13.00 7.58 9.30
CA LYS A 17 -12.05 7.26 8.24
C LYS A 17 -11.38 8.54 7.75
N TYR A 18 -10.06 8.52 7.62
CA TYR A 18 -9.31 9.70 7.16
C TYR A 18 -9.64 10.08 5.72
N GLU A 19 -10.03 9.09 4.91
CA GLU A 19 -10.52 9.32 3.54
C GLU A 19 -11.78 10.19 3.55
N ASP A 20 -12.74 9.87 4.41
CA ASP A 20 -14.00 10.62 4.55
C ASP A 20 -13.77 12.01 5.15
N GLN A 21 -12.69 12.18 5.92
CA GLN A 21 -12.28 13.47 6.50
C GLN A 21 -11.37 14.29 5.56
N GLY A 22 -10.98 13.74 4.40
CA GLY A 22 -10.11 14.43 3.43
C GLY A 22 -8.65 14.59 3.87
N VAL A 23 -8.22 13.91 4.94
CA VAL A 23 -6.87 14.02 5.53
C VAL A 23 -6.02 12.75 5.38
N ALA A 24 -6.51 11.76 4.62
CA ALA A 24 -5.72 10.57 4.31
C ALA A 24 -4.49 10.91 3.47
N THR A 25 -3.38 10.23 3.77
CA THR A 25 -2.10 10.33 3.08
C THR A 25 -1.78 9.00 2.41
N LEU A 26 -1.01 9.03 1.32
CA LEU A 26 -0.36 7.83 0.79
C LEU A 26 0.54 7.22 1.87
N GLU A 27 0.46 5.91 2.02
CA GLU A 27 1.27 5.15 2.97
C GLU A 27 2.42 4.45 2.24
N ASP A 28 2.29 3.15 1.99
CA ASP A 28 3.35 2.31 1.43
C ASP A 28 3.51 2.53 -0.09
N GLY A 29 4.77 2.55 -0.54
CA GLY A 29 5.13 2.72 -1.95
C GLY A 29 6.40 1.96 -2.33
N LEU A 30 6.60 1.79 -3.64
CA LEU A 30 7.85 1.26 -4.19
C LEU A 30 8.72 2.41 -4.69
N TYR A 31 9.94 2.48 -4.17
CA TYR A 31 10.86 3.57 -4.44
C TYR A 31 12.12 3.07 -5.15
N VAL A 32 12.62 3.86 -6.10
CA VAL A 32 13.87 3.61 -6.83
C VAL A 32 14.62 4.93 -6.97
N MET A 33 15.94 4.85 -7.18
CA MET A 33 16.72 6.03 -7.54
C MET A 33 16.34 6.48 -8.97
N GLU A 34 16.10 7.78 -9.14
CA GLU A 34 15.59 8.36 -10.40
C GLU A 34 16.50 8.05 -11.60
N ASP A 35 17.81 8.13 -11.42
CA ASP A 35 18.82 7.86 -12.45
C ASP A 35 18.67 6.45 -13.06
N ARG A 36 18.26 5.47 -12.24
CA ARG A 36 18.05 4.08 -12.68
C ARG A 36 16.91 3.95 -13.67
N LEU A 37 15.93 4.85 -13.64
CA LEU A 37 14.82 4.85 -14.58
C LEU A 37 15.28 5.15 -16.01
N ASN A 38 16.48 5.70 -16.22
CA ASN A 38 17.03 5.95 -17.55
C ASN A 38 17.63 4.69 -18.20
N ASP A 39 17.83 3.60 -17.45
CA ASP A 39 18.27 2.31 -17.99
C ASP A 39 17.06 1.44 -18.38
N PRO A 40 16.82 1.17 -19.68
CA PRO A 40 15.70 0.33 -20.13
C PRO A 40 15.76 -1.10 -19.57
N LYS A 41 16.97 -1.65 -19.32
CA LYS A 41 17.12 -2.99 -18.74
C LYS A 41 16.69 -3.01 -17.28
N PHE A 42 16.96 -1.93 -16.54
CA PHE A 42 16.47 -1.77 -15.18
C PHE A 42 14.95 -1.66 -15.15
N VAL A 43 14.36 -0.79 -15.98
CA VAL A 43 12.90 -0.61 -16.06
C VAL A 43 12.22 -1.94 -16.40
N ASN A 44 12.74 -2.70 -17.38
CA ASN A 44 12.20 -4.02 -17.71
C ASN A 44 12.27 -5.01 -16.53
N ARG A 45 13.37 -5.01 -15.78
CA ARG A 45 13.51 -5.86 -14.59
C ARG A 45 12.50 -5.49 -13.51
N MET A 46 12.33 -4.20 -13.24
CA MET A 46 11.36 -3.70 -12.25
C MET A 46 9.92 -3.95 -12.69
N ALA A 47 9.61 -3.86 -13.98
CA ALA A 47 8.31 -4.21 -14.53
C ALA A 47 7.97 -5.70 -14.30
N ARG A 48 8.94 -6.60 -14.48
CA ARG A 48 8.75 -8.04 -14.19
C ARG A 48 8.59 -8.30 -12.69
N PHE A 49 9.34 -7.59 -11.85
CA PHE A 49 9.18 -7.62 -10.39
C PHE A 49 7.78 -7.16 -9.99
N LEU A 50 7.33 -6.00 -10.47
CA LEU A 50 6.01 -5.45 -10.19
C LEU A 50 4.90 -6.40 -10.63
N ARG A 51 5.03 -7.02 -11.82
CA ARG A 51 4.09 -8.04 -12.30
C ARG A 51 4.01 -9.24 -11.36
N ALA A 52 5.14 -9.71 -10.84
CA ALA A 52 5.19 -10.82 -9.89
C ALA A 52 4.55 -10.43 -8.55
N SER A 53 4.85 -9.24 -8.03
CA SER A 53 4.25 -8.72 -6.79
C SER A 53 2.74 -8.55 -6.91
N LYS A 54 2.25 -8.00 -8.02
CA LYS A 54 0.82 -7.89 -8.33
C LYS A 54 0.13 -9.25 -8.31
N ARG A 55 0.71 -10.26 -8.97
CA ARG A 55 0.20 -11.65 -8.92
C ARG A 55 0.21 -12.25 -7.52
N GLY A 56 1.21 -11.92 -6.71
CA GLY A 56 1.27 -12.32 -5.30
C GLY A 56 0.09 -11.76 -4.49
N TRP A 57 -0.21 -10.47 -4.67
CA TRP A 57 -1.38 -9.84 -4.04
C TRP A 57 -2.70 -10.42 -4.55
N GLU A 58 -2.85 -10.64 -5.84
CA GLU A 58 -4.03 -11.33 -6.41
C GLU A 58 -4.21 -12.70 -5.76
N TYR A 59 -3.14 -13.50 -5.68
CA TYR A 59 -3.15 -14.80 -5.02
C TYR A 59 -3.56 -14.68 -3.54
N ALA A 60 -3.00 -13.72 -2.82
CA ALA A 60 -3.35 -13.47 -1.43
C ALA A 60 -4.84 -13.13 -1.26
N GLY A 61 -5.42 -12.38 -2.22
CA GLY A 61 -6.85 -12.10 -2.27
C GLY A 61 -7.72 -13.36 -2.36
N TRP A 62 -7.35 -14.30 -3.24
CA TRP A 62 -8.06 -15.56 -3.43
C TRP A 62 -7.80 -16.60 -2.34
N TYR A 63 -6.61 -16.59 -1.75
CA TYR A 63 -6.14 -17.60 -0.79
C TYR A 63 -5.53 -16.96 0.47
N PRO A 64 -6.28 -16.12 1.20
CA PRO A 64 -5.75 -15.35 2.34
C PRO A 64 -5.14 -16.24 3.43
N ASP A 65 -5.74 -17.41 3.64
CA ASP A 65 -5.28 -18.37 4.63
C ASP A 65 -3.96 -19.05 4.25
N ARG A 66 -3.71 -19.27 2.97
CA ARG A 66 -2.45 -19.83 2.48
C ARG A 66 -1.37 -18.75 2.45
N ALA A 67 -1.74 -17.54 2.04
CA ALA A 67 -0.83 -16.40 2.07
C ALA A 67 -0.34 -16.10 3.50
N ALA A 68 -1.22 -16.13 4.51
CA ALA A 68 -0.83 -15.99 5.91
C ALA A 68 0.10 -17.12 6.38
N ALA A 69 -0.11 -18.36 5.94
CA ALA A 69 0.78 -19.47 6.25
C ALA A 69 2.19 -19.27 5.67
N ILE A 70 2.29 -18.81 4.41
CA ILE A 70 3.58 -18.49 3.78
C ILE A 70 4.32 -17.41 4.60
N VAL A 71 3.62 -16.37 5.07
CA VAL A 71 4.22 -15.34 5.91
C VAL A 71 4.76 -15.93 7.22
N LEU A 72 3.99 -16.79 7.90
CA LEU A 72 4.41 -17.44 9.14
C LEU A 72 5.59 -18.38 8.95
N GLU A 73 5.63 -19.12 7.83
CA GLU A 73 6.76 -20.00 7.48
C GLU A 73 8.08 -19.24 7.29
N ASN A 74 8.01 -17.94 6.99
CA ASN A 74 9.16 -17.05 6.80
C ASN A 74 9.34 -16.05 7.97
N ASP A 75 8.58 -16.20 9.08
CA ASP A 75 8.78 -15.39 10.29
C ASP A 75 9.83 -16.03 11.20
N ASP A 76 11.10 -15.68 10.99
CA ASP A 76 12.22 -16.15 11.81
C ASP A 76 12.20 -15.59 13.25
N THR A 77 11.36 -14.57 13.52
CA THR A 77 11.30 -13.93 14.85
C THR A 77 10.37 -14.64 15.81
N GLY A 78 9.38 -15.39 15.28
CA GLY A 78 8.29 -15.99 16.06
C GLY A 78 7.35 -14.96 16.70
N ALA A 79 7.43 -13.69 16.33
CA ALA A 79 6.58 -12.63 16.87
C ALA A 79 5.12 -12.75 16.39
N GLN A 80 4.90 -13.44 15.28
CA GLN A 80 3.59 -13.54 14.66
C GLN A 80 2.83 -14.80 15.10
N THR A 81 1.53 -14.63 15.39
CA THR A 81 0.63 -15.76 15.67
C THR A 81 -0.25 -16.04 14.46
N GLU A 82 -0.63 -17.31 14.28
CA GLU A 82 -1.50 -17.73 13.18
C GLU A 82 -2.82 -16.95 13.14
N LYS A 83 -3.47 -16.81 14.31
CA LYS A 83 -4.72 -16.06 14.46
C LYS A 83 -4.55 -14.60 13.99
N HIS A 84 -3.44 -13.96 14.37
CA HIS A 84 -3.16 -12.57 14.00
C HIS A 84 -2.89 -12.43 12.50
N GLN A 85 -2.03 -13.28 11.93
CA GLN A 85 -1.65 -13.20 10.51
C GLN A 85 -2.81 -13.49 9.56
N ARG A 86 -3.62 -14.52 9.85
CA ARG A 86 -4.83 -14.80 9.06
C ARG A 86 -5.81 -13.63 9.07
N ARG A 87 -5.96 -12.96 10.21
CA ARG A 87 -6.81 -11.78 10.34
C ARG A 87 -6.25 -10.60 9.55
N MET A 88 -4.98 -10.26 9.75
CA MET A 88 -4.28 -9.18 9.04
C MET A 88 -4.39 -9.34 7.52
N MET A 89 -4.10 -10.54 7.00
CA MET A 89 -4.17 -10.81 5.56
C MET A 89 -5.57 -10.53 4.98
N ARG A 90 -6.63 -10.91 5.69
CA ARG A 90 -8.01 -10.63 5.24
C ARG A 90 -8.35 -9.15 5.26
N GLU A 91 -7.89 -8.40 6.26
CA GLU A 91 -8.15 -6.96 6.35
C GLU A 91 -7.38 -6.19 5.27
N ILE A 92 -6.09 -6.50 5.07
CA ILE A 92 -5.28 -5.85 4.03
C ILE A 92 -5.80 -6.18 2.62
N ASN A 93 -6.28 -7.41 2.39
CA ASN A 93 -6.87 -7.77 1.10
C ASN A 93 -8.08 -6.91 0.72
N ARG A 94 -8.84 -6.37 1.69
CA ARG A 94 -9.95 -5.45 1.41
C ARG A 94 -9.47 -4.13 0.83
N LEU A 95 -8.22 -3.75 1.07
CA LEU A 95 -7.61 -2.52 0.57
C LEU A 95 -6.86 -2.78 -0.74
N VAL A 96 -6.15 -3.90 -0.84
CA VAL A 96 -5.25 -4.19 -1.96
C VAL A 96 -5.94 -4.96 -3.08
N SER A 97 -6.36 -6.19 -2.83
CA SER A 97 -6.75 -7.11 -3.91
C SER A 97 -8.26 -7.12 -4.20
N VAL A 98 -9.07 -6.78 -3.21
CA VAL A 98 -10.55 -6.74 -3.31
C VAL A 98 -11.07 -5.29 -3.23
N GLY A 99 -10.21 -4.34 -2.92
CA GLY A 99 -10.56 -2.92 -2.85
C GLY A 99 -10.91 -2.33 -4.21
N GLU A 100 -11.67 -1.23 -4.19
CA GLU A 100 -11.96 -0.46 -5.39
C GLU A 100 -10.72 0.29 -5.86
N GLN A 101 -9.93 -0.35 -6.74
CA GLN A 101 -8.79 0.28 -7.40
C GLN A 101 -9.09 0.44 -8.89
N SER A 102 -9.53 1.64 -9.28
CA SER A 102 -9.94 1.98 -10.65
C SER A 102 -8.92 1.60 -11.72
N ASN A 103 -7.64 1.77 -11.40
CA ASN A 103 -6.53 1.52 -12.32
C ASN A 103 -5.78 0.21 -12.02
N GLY A 104 -6.30 -0.61 -11.10
CA GLY A 104 -5.76 -1.90 -10.70
C GLY A 104 -4.68 -1.84 -9.62
N ILE A 105 -4.35 -3.02 -9.09
CA ILE A 105 -3.43 -3.21 -7.97
C ILE A 105 -2.09 -2.50 -8.19
N GLY A 106 -1.77 -1.57 -7.30
CA GLY A 106 -0.47 -0.89 -7.23
C GLY A 106 -0.31 0.29 -8.18
N PHE A 107 -1.38 0.74 -8.83
CA PHE A 107 -1.39 2.02 -9.52
C PHE A 107 -1.44 3.17 -8.51
N LEU A 108 -0.55 4.15 -8.66
CA LEU A 108 -0.58 5.37 -7.86
C LEU A 108 -1.62 6.33 -8.46
N GLU A 109 -2.69 6.60 -7.73
CA GLU A 109 -3.69 7.58 -8.13
C GLU A 109 -3.16 9.01 -7.89
N PRO A 110 -3.01 9.85 -8.93
CA PRO A 110 -2.45 11.20 -8.77
C PRO A 110 -3.25 12.08 -7.81
N SER A 111 -4.56 11.85 -7.67
CA SER A 111 -5.41 12.54 -6.70
C SER A 111 -4.99 12.27 -5.26
N ASP A 112 -4.58 11.04 -4.94
CA ASP A 112 -4.11 10.67 -3.60
C ASP A 112 -2.76 11.29 -3.28
N TYR A 113 -1.85 11.34 -4.26
CA TYR A 113 -0.60 12.08 -4.14
C TYR A 113 -0.86 13.56 -3.88
N ASN A 114 -1.72 14.20 -4.67
CA ASN A 114 -2.05 15.62 -4.51
C ASN A 114 -2.71 15.91 -3.15
N ARG A 115 -3.61 15.03 -2.68
CA ARG A 115 -4.18 15.13 -1.32
C ARG A 115 -3.08 15.03 -0.26
N THR A 116 -2.16 14.08 -0.41
CA THR A 116 -1.03 13.90 0.51
C THR A 116 -0.17 15.15 0.59
N VAL A 117 0.24 15.71 -0.55
CA VAL A 117 1.05 16.95 -0.61
C VAL A 117 0.33 18.10 0.11
N LYS A 118 -0.98 18.27 -0.13
CA LYS A 118 -1.79 19.28 0.56
C LYS A 118 -1.80 19.08 2.08
N VAL A 119 -2.05 17.86 2.55
CA VAL A 119 -2.06 17.53 3.98
C VAL A 119 -0.71 17.85 4.62
N LEU A 120 0.40 17.50 3.95
CA LEU A 120 1.75 17.74 4.48
C LEU A 120 2.17 19.22 4.49
N LEU A 121 1.57 20.04 3.61
CA LEU A 121 1.77 21.50 3.56
C LEU A 121 0.83 22.28 4.51
N ALA A 122 -0.27 21.68 4.96
CA ALA A 122 -1.39 22.41 5.57
C ALA A 122 -1.15 22.94 7.00
N SER A 123 -0.04 22.58 7.66
CA SER A 123 0.24 23.06 9.01
C SER A 123 0.83 24.48 8.97
N ASP A 124 0.09 25.45 9.51
CA ASP A 124 0.48 26.86 9.56
C ASP A 124 1.68 27.14 10.49
N SER A 125 1.92 26.28 11.48
CA SER A 125 3.00 26.46 12.46
C SER A 125 4.26 25.66 12.16
N ASP A 126 4.09 24.45 11.63
CA ASP A 126 5.19 23.51 11.37
C ASP A 126 4.76 22.50 10.29
N PRO A 127 4.85 22.88 8.99
CA PRO A 127 4.49 21.99 7.90
C PRO A 127 5.54 20.89 7.73
N VAL A 128 5.09 19.67 7.45
CA VAL A 128 5.98 18.50 7.27
C VAL A 128 6.90 18.71 6.07
N ILE A 129 6.39 19.37 5.02
CA ILE A 129 7.17 19.83 3.87
C ILE A 129 6.93 21.32 3.67
N THR A 130 7.92 22.05 3.16
CA THR A 130 7.83 23.51 2.99
C THR A 130 7.53 23.95 1.56
N LYS A 131 7.52 23.01 0.61
CA LYS A 131 7.21 23.24 -0.81
C LYS A 131 6.68 21.97 -1.45
N GLU A 132 5.98 22.12 -2.57
CA GLU A 132 5.54 20.98 -3.37
C GLU A 132 6.76 20.18 -3.91
N PRO A 133 6.71 18.85 -3.88
CA PRO A 133 7.76 18.02 -4.46
C PRO A 133 7.62 17.93 -5.99
N GLU A 134 8.74 18.05 -6.69
CA GLU A 134 8.83 17.84 -8.13
C GLU A 134 9.42 16.45 -8.43
N GLY A 135 8.87 15.74 -9.42
CA GLY A 135 9.41 14.43 -9.86
C GLY A 135 9.27 13.29 -8.85
N ALA A 136 8.48 13.44 -7.79
CA ALA A 136 8.41 12.46 -6.69
C ALA A 136 7.67 11.15 -7.03
N TRP A 137 7.01 11.07 -8.18
CA TRP A 137 6.38 9.84 -8.65
C TRP A 137 6.43 9.72 -10.18
N THR A 138 6.28 8.50 -10.67
CA THR A 138 6.16 8.19 -12.10
C THR A 138 5.40 6.88 -12.31
N HIS A 139 4.72 6.73 -13.45
CA HIS A 139 4.11 5.47 -13.86
C HIS A 139 5.02 4.64 -14.79
N LYS A 140 6.25 5.06 -15.07
CA LYS A 140 7.13 4.42 -16.07
C LYS A 140 7.27 2.89 -15.90
N VAL A 141 7.42 2.42 -14.66
CA VAL A 141 7.53 0.97 -14.38
C VAL A 141 6.18 0.26 -14.50
N TYR A 142 5.09 0.90 -14.09
CA TYR A 142 3.73 0.38 -14.19
C TYR A 142 3.29 0.25 -15.66
N GLU A 143 3.56 1.26 -16.47
CA GLU A 143 3.32 1.24 -17.92
C GLU A 143 4.17 0.18 -18.60
N ALA A 144 5.46 0.08 -18.27
CA ALA A 144 6.33 -0.96 -18.80
C ALA A 144 5.82 -2.36 -18.45
N MET A 145 5.29 -2.56 -17.24
CA MET A 145 4.66 -3.83 -16.81
C MET A 145 3.46 -4.21 -17.68
N ASN A 146 2.58 -3.24 -17.99
CA ASN A 146 1.40 -3.49 -18.84
C ASN A 146 1.77 -3.82 -20.29
N ASN A 147 2.99 -3.49 -20.72
CA ASN A 147 3.52 -3.79 -22.05
C ASN A 147 4.35 -5.09 -22.12
N LEU A 148 4.46 -5.86 -21.01
CA LEU A 148 5.18 -7.15 -20.96
C LEU A 148 4.31 -8.35 -21.32
#